data_AF-A0A7W0K6K4-F1
#
_entry.id   AF-A0A7W0K6K4-F1
#
_cell.length_a   1.000
_cell.length_b   1.000
_cell.length_c   1.000
_cell.angle_alpha   90.00
_cell.angle_beta   90.00
_cell.angle_gamma   90.00
#
_symmetry.space_group_name_H-M   'P 1'
#
loop_
_entity.id
_entity.type
_entity.pdbx_description
1 polymer ?
#
loop_
_entity_poly.entity_id
_entity_poly.type
_entity_poly.pdbx_seq_one_letter_code
_entity_poly.pdbx_strand_id
1 'polypeptide(L)'
;MSEPAIQPPQTTTNALATARSLTIGVRAWKLYPPEHPALGLAIDRLVSRTTAVTIAGPLMLAETPQSLIVDGAPLDAPDAVAAECPRLLHDLDILQLSLVAPASDAAIRALLATLTIGRMERRARGGPAAIWG
;
A
#
# COMPACT_ATOMS: atom_id res chain seq x y z
N MET A 1 -19.76 -8.41 -22.32
CA MET A 1 -19.76 -7.70 -21.03
C MET A 1 -19.46 -8.77 -20.00
N SER A 2 -18.20 -8.92 -19.60
CA SER A 2 -17.82 -9.98 -18.64
C SER A 2 -18.31 -9.59 -17.26
N GLU A 3 -18.97 -10.53 -16.57
CA GLU A 3 -19.38 -10.37 -15.18
C GLU A 3 -18.12 -10.12 -14.31
N PRO A 4 -18.14 -9.16 -13.38
CA PRO A 4 -16.97 -8.93 -12.53
C PRO A 4 -16.71 -10.17 -11.68
N ALA A 5 -15.51 -10.73 -11.79
CA ALA A 5 -15.11 -11.88 -10.99
C ALA A 5 -15.25 -11.55 -9.50
N ILE A 6 -16.04 -12.34 -8.78
CA ILE A 6 -16.21 -12.19 -7.32
C ILE A 6 -14.95 -12.71 -6.64
N GLN A 7 -14.32 -11.86 -5.84
CA GLN A 7 -13.13 -12.23 -5.08
C GLN A 7 -13.51 -13.06 -3.85
N PRO A 8 -12.64 -13.98 -3.41
CA PRO A 8 -12.82 -14.65 -2.13
C PRO A 8 -12.92 -13.62 -0.99
N PRO A 9 -13.85 -13.78 -0.03
CA PRO A 9 -14.06 -12.80 1.05
C PRO A 9 -12.79 -12.47 1.86
N GLN A 10 -11.91 -13.46 2.01
CA GLN A 10 -10.64 -13.29 2.71
C GLN A 10 -9.66 -12.39 1.93
N THR A 11 -9.59 -12.54 0.60
CA THR A 11 -8.78 -11.69 -0.28
C THR A 11 -9.24 -10.24 -0.20
N THR A 12 -10.55 -9.99 -0.32
CA THR A 12 -11.13 -8.65 -0.19
C THR A 12 -10.82 -8.05 1.19
N THR A 13 -11.01 -8.81 2.27
CA THR A 13 -10.70 -8.36 3.63
C THR A 13 -9.23 -8.00 3.80
N ASN A 14 -8.33 -8.84 3.29
CA ASN A 14 -6.89 -8.61 3.34
C ASN A 14 -6.48 -7.38 2.52
N ALA A 15 -7.06 -7.20 1.33
CA ALA A 15 -6.81 -6.06 0.49
C ALA A 15 -7.26 -4.74 1.13
N LEU A 16 -8.49 -4.69 1.67
CA LEU A 16 -9.00 -3.50 2.35
C LEU A 16 -8.15 -3.14 3.57
N ALA A 17 -7.80 -4.12 4.39
CA ALA A 17 -6.94 -3.91 5.55
C ALA A 17 -5.53 -3.43 5.14
N THR A 18 -4.98 -3.95 4.03
CA THR A 18 -3.67 -3.54 3.51
C THR A 18 -3.70 -2.12 2.96
N ALA A 19 -4.69 -1.80 2.12
CA ALA A 19 -4.90 -0.47 1.57
C ALA A 19 -5.06 0.59 2.67
N ARG A 20 -5.83 0.27 3.72
CA ARG A 20 -6.02 1.13 4.89
C ARG A 20 -4.70 1.35 5.65
N SER A 21 -3.99 0.29 5.98
CA SER A 21 -2.71 0.39 6.72
C SER A 21 -1.66 1.17 5.94
N LEU A 22 -1.58 0.98 4.61
CA LEU A 22 -0.67 1.74 3.75
C LEU A 22 -1.00 3.23 3.75
N THR A 23 -2.27 3.56 3.55
CA THR A 23 -2.75 4.96 3.55
C THR A 23 -2.45 5.66 4.87
N ILE A 24 -2.71 4.99 6.00
CA ILE A 24 -2.38 5.51 7.34
C ILE A 24 -0.87 5.69 7.51
N GLY A 25 -0.06 4.69 7.11
CA GLY A 25 1.39 4.73 7.24
C GLY A 25 2.01 5.90 6.46
N VAL A 26 1.61 6.09 5.20
CA VAL A 26 2.11 7.21 4.37
C VAL A 26 1.68 8.56 4.94
N ARG A 27 0.45 8.68 5.45
CA ARG A 27 -0.01 9.91 6.12
C ARG A 27 0.78 10.20 7.39
N ALA A 28 0.98 9.19 8.23
CA ALA A 28 1.74 9.33 9.47
C ALA A 28 3.19 9.77 9.19
N TRP A 29 3.84 9.16 8.19
CA TRP A 29 5.20 9.53 7.79
C TRP A 29 5.32 10.96 7.26
N LYS A 30 4.30 11.45 6.55
CA LYS A 30 4.26 12.86 6.09
C LYS A 30 4.02 13.85 7.23
N LEU A 31 3.34 13.43 8.29
CA LEU A 31 2.92 14.30 9.38
C LEU A 31 3.93 14.38 10.53
N TYR A 32 4.64 13.29 10.79
CA TYR A 32 5.48 13.14 11.98
C TYR A 32 6.95 12.86 11.63
N PRO A 33 7.89 13.29 12.49
CA PRO A 33 9.28 12.87 12.35
C PRO A 33 9.43 11.34 12.56
N PRO A 34 10.52 10.72 12.06
CA PRO A 34 10.75 9.27 12.13
C PRO A 34 10.67 8.65 13.53
N GLU A 35 10.95 9.44 14.57
CA GLU A 35 11.03 8.99 15.97
C GLU A 35 9.70 9.13 16.72
N HIS A 36 8.66 9.63 16.05
CA HIS A 36 7.39 9.90 16.71
C HIS A 36 6.64 8.60 17.05
N PRO A 37 6.08 8.44 18.27
CA PRO A 37 5.40 7.20 18.69
C PRO A 37 4.25 6.77 17.79
N ALA A 38 3.47 7.71 17.26
CA ALA A 38 2.36 7.40 16.34
C ALA A 38 2.85 6.78 15.02
N LEU A 39 4.07 7.10 14.59
CA LEU A 39 4.68 6.48 13.41
C LEU A 39 5.09 5.04 13.71
N GLY A 40 5.67 4.79 14.89
CA GLY A 40 5.96 3.42 15.36
C GLY A 40 4.73 2.52 15.32
N LEU A 41 3.59 2.99 15.86
CA LEU A 41 2.33 2.24 15.81
C LEU A 41 1.83 1.96 14.38
N ALA A 42 2.03 2.90 13.45
CA ALA A 42 1.66 2.71 12.05
C ALA A 42 2.57 1.68 11.36
N ILE A 43 3.87 1.70 11.66
CA ILE A 43 4.86 0.75 11.16
C ILE A 43 4.56 -0.66 11.69
N ASP A 44 4.33 -0.82 12.98
CA ASP A 44 4.01 -2.12 13.60
C ASP A 44 2.76 -2.76 12.97
N ARG A 45 1.75 -1.93 12.67
CA ARG A 45 0.53 -2.36 11.97
C ARG A 45 0.83 -2.81 10.55
N LEU A 46 1.70 -2.11 9.83
CA LEU A 46 2.12 -2.49 8.48
C LEU A 46 2.92 -3.80 8.48
N VAL A 47 3.90 -3.94 9.37
CA VAL A 47 4.66 -5.19 9.57
C VAL A 47 3.70 -6.35 9.83
N SER A 48 2.86 -6.22 10.87
CA SER A 48 1.86 -7.23 11.21
C SER A 48 0.93 -7.54 10.03
N ARG A 49 0.60 -6.52 9.23
CA ARG A 49 -0.27 -6.71 8.08
C ARG A 49 0.40 -7.49 6.97
N THR A 50 1.64 -7.16 6.62
CA THR A 50 2.42 -7.87 5.60
C THR A 50 2.61 -9.34 5.96
N THR A 51 2.90 -9.65 7.24
CA THR A 51 2.98 -11.04 7.73
C THR A 51 1.67 -11.79 7.53
N ALA A 52 0.57 -11.23 8.02
CA ALA A 52 -0.71 -11.91 7.97
C ALA A 52 -1.26 -12.09 6.55
N VAL A 53 -1.02 -11.14 5.64
CA VAL A 53 -1.49 -11.30 4.27
C VAL A 53 -0.65 -12.33 3.51
N THR A 54 0.66 -12.30 3.68
CA THR A 54 1.58 -13.21 2.94
C THR A 54 1.46 -14.66 3.39
N ILE A 55 0.98 -14.92 4.61
CA ILE A 55 0.58 -16.26 5.06
C ILE A 55 -0.61 -16.81 4.25
N ALA A 56 -1.58 -15.95 3.89
CA ALA A 56 -2.72 -16.34 3.06
C ALA A 56 -2.35 -16.48 1.57
N GLY A 57 -1.22 -15.91 1.17
CA GLY A 57 -0.70 -15.92 -0.20
C GLY A 57 -0.16 -14.54 -0.62
N PRO A 58 0.51 -14.45 -1.77
CA PRO A 58 0.91 -13.16 -2.31
C PRO A 58 -0.34 -12.30 -2.58
N LEU A 59 -0.27 -11.01 -2.23
CA LEU A 59 -1.31 -10.04 -2.53
C LEU A 59 -0.77 -8.99 -3.49
N MET A 60 -1.52 -8.71 -4.54
CA MET A 60 -1.22 -7.62 -5.47
C MET A 60 -2.31 -6.55 -5.37
N LEU A 61 -1.88 -5.30 -5.15
CA LEU A 61 -2.71 -4.11 -5.28
C LEU A 61 -2.24 -3.36 -6.54
N ALA A 62 -3.09 -3.24 -7.54
CA ALA A 62 -2.84 -2.35 -8.68
C ALA A 62 -3.84 -1.20 -8.62
N GLU A 63 -3.45 0.02 -8.94
CA GLU A 63 -4.39 1.12 -9.08
C GLU A 63 -4.90 1.23 -10.51
N THR A 64 -6.11 1.76 -10.61
CA THR A 64 -6.68 2.30 -11.84
C THR A 64 -7.15 3.72 -11.54
N PRO A 65 -7.53 4.52 -12.55
CA PRO A 65 -8.06 5.85 -12.30
C PRO A 65 -9.34 5.85 -11.43
N GLN A 66 -10.04 4.72 -11.31
CA GLN A 66 -11.32 4.60 -10.61
C GLN A 66 -11.26 3.81 -9.30
N SER A 67 -10.46 2.75 -9.21
CA SER A 67 -10.42 1.86 -8.05
C SER A 67 -9.07 1.15 -7.88
N LEU A 68 -8.91 0.41 -6.78
CA LEU A 68 -7.90 -0.65 -6.74
C LEU A 68 -8.39 -1.87 -7.51
N ILE A 69 -7.45 -2.59 -8.10
CA ILE A 69 -7.61 -3.92 -8.66
C ILE A 69 -6.81 -4.88 -7.78
N VAL A 70 -7.43 -6.00 -7.42
CA VAL A 70 -6.83 -7.06 -6.62
C VAL A 70 -7.10 -8.38 -7.32
N ASP A 71 -6.04 -9.14 -7.59
CA ASP A 71 -6.11 -10.40 -8.35
C ASP A 71 -6.94 -10.29 -9.66
N GLY A 72 -6.86 -9.13 -10.34
CA GLY A 72 -7.56 -8.87 -11.60
C GLY A 72 -9.01 -8.38 -11.47
N ALA A 73 -9.55 -8.23 -10.26
CA ALA A 73 -10.90 -7.73 -10.02
C ALA A 73 -10.90 -6.39 -9.27
N PRO A 74 -11.82 -5.46 -9.58
CA PRO A 74 -11.96 -4.21 -8.83
C PRO A 74 -12.35 -4.46 -7.38
N LEU A 75 -11.64 -3.80 -6.47
CA LEU A 75 -11.92 -3.84 -5.05
C LEU A 75 -12.98 -2.81 -4.71
N ASP A 76 -14.16 -3.27 -4.28
CA ASP A 76 -15.16 -2.39 -3.68
C ASP A 76 -14.72 -2.03 -2.25
N ALA A 77 -14.48 -0.74 -2.00
CA ALA A 77 -13.94 -0.23 -0.75
C ALA A 77 -15.01 0.56 0.02
N PRO A 78 -15.73 -0.06 0.96
CA PRO A 78 -16.82 0.59 1.69
C PRO A 78 -16.31 1.64 2.70
N ASP A 79 -15.03 1.59 3.10
CA ASP A 79 -14.44 2.59 4.00
C ASP A 79 -13.60 3.63 3.27
N ALA A 80 -13.78 4.90 3.67
CA ALA A 80 -13.14 6.04 3.04
C ALA A 80 -11.61 5.98 3.04
N VAL A 81 -10.98 5.37 4.05
CA VAL A 81 -9.52 5.32 4.16
C VAL A 81 -8.94 4.33 3.14
N ALA A 82 -9.54 3.16 2.96
CA ALA A 82 -9.13 2.23 1.91
C ALA A 82 -9.42 2.79 0.51
N ALA A 83 -10.53 3.50 0.33
CA ALA A 83 -10.93 4.11 -0.94
C ALA A 83 -9.98 5.22 -1.43
N GLU A 84 -9.18 5.81 -0.54
CA GLU A 84 -8.16 6.80 -0.91
C GLU A 84 -6.86 6.18 -1.44
N CYS A 85 -6.61 4.91 -1.12
CA CYS A 85 -5.38 4.22 -1.48
C CYS A 85 -5.04 4.27 -2.99
N PRO A 86 -5.97 4.06 -3.96
CA PRO A 86 -5.61 4.14 -5.37
C PRO A 86 -5.14 5.55 -5.77
N ARG A 87 -5.78 6.61 -5.25
CA ARG A 87 -5.32 7.99 -5.46
C ARG A 87 -3.95 8.24 -4.83
N LEU A 88 -3.72 7.69 -3.64
CA LEU A 88 -2.42 7.73 -2.99
C LEU A 88 -1.35 7.07 -3.87
N LEU A 89 -1.55 5.83 -4.34
CA LEU A 89 -0.59 5.14 -5.22
C LEU A 89 -0.33 5.93 -6.51
N HIS A 90 -1.38 6.49 -7.11
CA HIS A 90 -1.27 7.34 -8.30
C HIS A 90 -0.41 8.59 -8.06
N ASP A 91 -0.65 9.32 -6.96
CA ASP A 91 0.15 10.50 -6.58
C ASP A 91 1.63 10.14 -6.37
N LEU A 92 1.88 8.90 -5.98
CA LEU A 92 3.18 8.32 -5.74
C LEU A 92 3.87 7.76 -6.99
N ASP A 93 3.23 7.79 -8.16
CA ASP A 93 3.67 7.15 -9.40
C ASP A 93 3.91 5.63 -9.22
N ILE A 94 3.08 4.96 -8.40
CA ILE A 94 3.09 3.52 -8.22
C ILE A 94 1.93 2.93 -9.00
N LEU A 95 2.23 2.06 -9.97
CA LEU A 95 1.24 1.31 -10.77
C LEU A 95 0.77 0.00 -10.11
N GLN A 96 1.59 -0.52 -9.21
CA GLN A 96 1.35 -1.79 -8.57
C GLN A 96 2.21 -1.90 -7.31
N LEU A 97 1.64 -2.46 -6.25
CA LEU A 97 2.32 -2.88 -5.04
C LEU A 97 2.05 -4.36 -4.80
N SER A 98 3.12 -5.16 -4.73
CA SER A 98 3.04 -6.59 -4.47
C SER A 98 3.60 -6.92 -3.09
N LEU A 99 2.82 -7.65 -2.30
CA LEU A 99 3.21 -8.18 -0.99
C LEU A 99 3.44 -9.67 -1.14
N VAL A 100 4.71 -10.08 -1.22
CA VAL A 100 5.11 -11.47 -1.50
C VAL A 100 5.78 -12.18 -0.33
N ALA A 101 6.20 -11.42 0.70
CA ALA A 101 6.81 -11.94 1.91
C ALA A 101 6.58 -10.97 3.09
N PRO A 102 6.67 -11.43 4.35
CA PRO A 102 6.63 -10.56 5.52
C PRO A 102 7.71 -9.48 5.44
N ALA A 103 7.33 -8.22 5.69
CA ALA A 103 8.27 -7.11 5.72
C ALA A 103 8.79 -6.87 7.14
N SER A 104 10.08 -6.55 7.27
CA SER A 104 10.65 -6.07 8.52
C SER A 104 10.28 -4.59 8.78
N ASP A 105 10.44 -4.12 10.02
CA ASP A 105 10.32 -2.69 10.37
C ASP A 105 11.20 -1.84 9.43
N ALA A 106 12.48 -2.20 9.30
CA ALA A 106 13.42 -1.49 8.44
C ALA A 106 12.93 -1.39 6.98
N ALA A 107 12.35 -2.46 6.43
CA ALA A 107 11.77 -2.44 5.10
C ALA A 107 10.57 -1.47 5.03
N ILE A 108 9.64 -1.53 5.98
CA ILE A 108 8.50 -0.62 6.03
C ILE A 108 8.95 0.84 6.14
N ARG A 109 9.95 1.15 6.97
CA ARG A 109 10.52 2.51 7.08
C ARG A 109 11.13 2.98 5.78
N ALA A 110 11.94 2.15 5.13
CA ALA A 110 12.51 2.46 3.81
C ALA A 110 11.40 2.71 2.77
N LEU A 111 10.25 2.03 2.90
CA LEU A 111 9.16 2.11 1.93
C LEU A 111 8.53 3.46 2.09
N LEU A 112 8.10 3.77 3.32
CA LEU A 112 7.49 5.05 3.65
C LEU A 112 8.42 6.22 3.33
N ALA A 113 9.73 6.09 3.58
CA ALA A 113 10.72 7.09 3.16
C ALA A 113 10.70 7.30 1.64
N THR A 114 10.76 6.22 0.85
CA THR A 114 10.70 6.27 -0.62
C THR A 114 9.39 6.89 -1.12
N LEU A 115 8.27 6.48 -0.53
CA LEU A 115 6.93 6.93 -0.89
C LEU A 115 6.64 8.37 -0.46
N THR A 116 7.48 9.01 0.36
CA THR A 116 7.22 10.39 0.79
C THR A 116 8.15 11.42 0.18
N ILE A 117 9.14 10.99 -0.62
CA ILE A 117 9.93 11.86 -1.48
C ILE A 117 9.01 12.67 -2.42
N GLY A 118 9.33 13.93 -2.71
CA GLY A 118 8.55 14.74 -3.65
C GLY A 118 8.47 14.09 -5.05
N ARG A 119 7.34 14.25 -5.75
CA ARG A 119 7.11 13.60 -7.06
C ARG A 119 8.22 13.90 -8.08
N MET A 120 8.62 15.17 -8.21
CA MET A 120 9.69 15.56 -9.15
C MET A 120 11.03 14.93 -8.78
N GLU A 121 11.37 14.93 -7.50
CA GLU A 121 12.59 14.32 -6.98
C GLU A 121 12.62 12.80 -7.20
N ARG A 122 11.49 12.10 -6.98
CA ARG A 122 11.40 10.67 -7.30
C ARG A 122 11.66 10.39 -8.77
N ARG A 123 11.06 11.17 -9.67
CA ARG A 123 11.23 11.00 -11.11
C ARG A 123 12.68 11.29 -11.54
N ALA A 124 13.30 12.33 -10.98
CA ALA A 124 14.71 12.63 -11.22
C ALA A 124 15.64 11.47 -10.78
N ARG A 125 15.26 10.74 -9.73
CA ARG A 125 15.97 9.57 -9.21
C ARG A 125 15.61 8.25 -9.90
N GLY A 126 14.86 8.27 -11.01
CA GLY A 126 14.49 7.08 -11.78
C GLY A 126 13.21 6.36 -11.32
N GLY A 127 12.44 6.97 -10.41
CA GLY A 127 11.15 6.46 -9.92
C GLY A 127 11.26 5.57 -8.68
N PRO A 128 10.11 5.16 -8.09
CA PRO A 128 10.08 4.43 -6.81
C PRO A 128 10.87 3.12 -6.82
N ALA A 129 10.81 2.34 -7.91
CA ALA A 129 11.52 1.07 -8.01
C ALA A 129 13.04 1.24 -8.01
N ALA A 130 13.57 2.30 -8.63
CA ALA A 130 15.00 2.59 -8.65
C ALA A 130 15.54 3.10 -7.30
N ILE A 131 14.68 3.72 -6.47
CA ILE A 131 15.04 4.25 -5.16
C ILE A 131 14.99 3.16 -4.08
N TRP A 132 14.03 2.25 -4.21
CA TRP A 132 13.76 1.19 -3.26
C TRP A 132 14.73 0.00 -3.38
N GLY A 133 15.23 -0.26 -4.59
CA GLY A 133 16.04 -1.43 -4.96
C GLY A 133 17.44 -1.46 -4.36
#